data_AF-A0A453MM66-F1
#
_entry.id   AF-A0A453MM66-F1
#
_cell.length_a   1.000
_cell.length_b   1.000
_cell.length_c   1.000
_cell.angle_alpha   90.00
_cell.angle_beta   90.00
_cell.angle_gamma   90.00
#
_symmetry.space_group_name_H-M   'P 1'
#
loop_
_entity.id
_entity.type
_entity.pdbx_description
1 polymer ?
#
loop_
_entity_poly.entity_id
_entity_poly.type
_entity_poly.pdbx_seq_one_letter_code
_entity_poly.pdbx_strand_id
1 'polypeptide(L)' 'DLVNIFEVFLPQLLLYPNPSDPLNGEAASLMMRDKNAYENKVKEYCERYAK' A
#
# COMPACT_ATOMS: atom_id res chain seq x y z
N ASP A 1 20.16 14.54 1.47
CA ASP A 1 18.81 14.45 0.86
C ASP A 1 18.28 13.03 0.63
N LEU A 2 18.41 12.11 1.58
CA LEU A 2 17.62 10.85 1.58
C LEU A 2 16.39 10.94 2.49
N VAL A 3 16.34 11.96 3.34
CA VAL A 3 15.27 12.23 4.31
C VAL A 3 13.91 12.34 3.62
N ASN A 4 13.85 13.01 2.45
CA ASN A 4 12.63 13.16 1.66
C ASN A 4 12.00 11.82 1.23
N ILE A 5 12.79 10.76 1.08
CA ILE A 5 12.27 9.43 0.72
C ILE A 5 11.38 8.91 1.86
N PHE A 6 11.85 9.06 3.10
CA PHE A 6 11.16 8.55 4.28
C PHE A 6 10.08 9.52 4.80
N GLU A 7 10.30 10.83 4.73
CA GLU A 7 9.37 11.83 5.27
C GLU A 7 8.24 12.19 4.32
N VAL A 8 8.46 12.08 3.00
CA VAL A 8 7.49 12.53 1.98
C VAL A 8 7.08 11.40 1.06
N PHE A 9 8.02 10.79 0.35
CA PHE A 9 7.71 9.89 -0.75
C PHE A 9 6.99 8.60 -0.30
N LEU A 10 7.56 7.87 0.66
CA LEU A 10 6.99 6.61 1.13
C LEU A 10 5.62 6.81 1.81
N PRO A 11 5.42 7.80 2.72
CA PRO A 11 4.10 8.07 3.28
C PRO A 11 3.06 8.38 2.21
N GLN A 12 3.39 9.23 1.22
CA GLN A 12 2.47 9.57 0.14
C GLN A 12 2.12 8.34 -0.72
N LEU A 13 3.10 7.52 -1.08
CA LEU A 13 2.88 6.32 -1.88
C LEU A 13 1.98 5.30 -1.16
N LEU A 14 2.15 5.13 0.15
CA LEU A 14 1.35 4.20 0.95
C LEU A 14 -0.09 4.69 1.15
N LEU A 15 -0.29 6.00 1.25
CA LEU A 15 -1.62 6.62 1.36
C LEU A 15 -2.37 6.63 0.02
N TYR A 16 -1.64 6.81 -1.08
CA TYR A 16 -2.19 6.97 -2.41
C TYR A 16 -1.43 6.08 -3.41
N PRO A 17 -1.64 4.76 -3.37
CA PRO A 17 -1.07 3.87 -4.37
C PRO A 17 -1.62 4.22 -5.75
N ASN A 18 -0.85 3.95 -6.81
CA ASN A 18 -1.32 4.07 -8.19
C ASN A 18 -1.88 2.73 -8.68
N PRO A 19 -3.21 2.51 -8.68
CA PRO A 19 -3.80 1.26 -9.15
C PRO A 19 -3.85 1.13 -10.68
N SER A 20 -3.62 2.22 -11.42
CA SER A 20 -3.68 2.23 -12.89
C SER A 20 -2.43 1.67 -13.56
N ASP A 21 -1.32 1.58 -12.82
CA ASP A 21 -0.08 0.92 -13.26
C ASP A 21 0.53 0.11 -12.10
N PRO A 22 -0.08 -1.04 -11.75
CA PRO A 22 0.25 -1.72 -10.51
C PRO A 22 1.41 -2.69 -10.68
N LEU A 23 2.44 -2.54 -9.85
CA LEU A 23 3.48 -3.57 -9.68
C LEU A 23 2.94 -4.84 -9.00
N ASN A 24 1.93 -4.69 -8.15
CA ASN A 24 1.19 -5.80 -7.54
C ASN A 24 -0.28 -5.77 -8.00
N GLY A 25 -0.55 -6.49 -9.10
CA GLY A 25 -1.87 -6.53 -9.71
C GLY A 25 -2.97 -7.11 -8.82
N GLU A 26 -2.64 -8.05 -7.93
CA GLU A 26 -3.60 -8.62 -6.97
C GLU A 26 -4.03 -7.58 -5.93
N ALA A 27 -3.08 -6.85 -5.37
CA ALA A 27 -3.33 -5.80 -4.40
C ALA A 27 -4.19 -4.67 -5.01
N ALA A 28 -3.86 -4.25 -6.23
CA ALA A 28 -4.61 -3.23 -6.95
C ALA A 28 -6.04 -3.69 -7.28
N SER A 29 -6.19 -4.92 -7.80
CA SER A 29 -7.52 -5.48 -8.11
C SER A 29 -8.40 -5.61 -6.86
N LEU A 30 -7.81 -6.05 -5.74
CA LEU A 30 -8.53 -6.15 -4.47
C LEU A 30 -8.94 -4.76 -3.97
N MET A 31 -8.04 -3.79 -4.00
CA MET A 31 -8.34 -2.41 -3.59
C MET A 31 -9.46 -1.79 -4.42
N MET A 32 -9.47 -2.00 -5.74
CA MET A 32 -10.49 -1.46 -6.64
C MET A 32 -11.85 -2.14 -6.47
N ARG A 33 -11.88 -3.44 -6.18
CA ARG A 33 -13.12 -4.23 -6.06
C ARG A 33 -13.72 -4.17 -4.65
N ASP A 34 -12.89 -4.25 -3.64
CA ASP A 34 -13.29 -4.31 -2.22
C ASP A 34 -12.20 -3.70 -1.32
N LYS A 35 -12.38 -2.41 -1.05
CA LYS A 35 -11.45 -1.63 -0.23
C LYS A 35 -11.34 -2.15 1.20
N ASN A 36 -12.44 -2.63 1.80
CA ASN A 36 -12.44 -3.14 3.18
C ASN A 36 -11.62 -4.43 3.29
N ALA A 37 -11.78 -5.35 2.33
CA ALA A 37 -10.98 -6.56 2.28
C ALA A 37 -9.49 -6.26 2.07
N TYR A 38 -9.17 -5.28 1.22
CA TYR A 38 -7.79 -4.79 1.05
C TYR A 38 -7.20 -4.27 2.36
N GLU A 39 -7.91 -3.39 3.07
CA GLU A 39 -7.45 -2.82 4.34
C GLU A 39 -7.19 -3.90 5.41
N ASN A 40 -8.06 -4.90 5.51
CA ASN A 40 -7.87 -6.02 6.43
C ASN A 40 -6.63 -6.84 6.07
N LYS A 41 -6.41 -7.12 4.78
CA LYS A 41 -5.23 -7.84 4.31
C LYS A 41 -3.94 -7.06 4.56
N VAL A 42 -3.95 -5.73 4.40
CA VAL A 42 -2.80 -4.88 4.74
C VAL A 42 -2.46 -4.99 6.23
N LYS A 43 -3.46 -4.90 7.13
CA LYS A 43 -3.25 -5.03 8.58
C LYS A 43 -2.65 -6.39 8.96
N GLU A 44 -3.20 -7.48 8.41
CA GLU A 44 -2.68 -8.83 8.64
C GLU A 44 -1.21 -8.96 8.22
N TYR A 45 -0.85 -8.41 7.06
CA TYR A 45 0.52 -8.44 6.55
C TYR A 45 1.46 -7.59 7.40
N CYS A 46 1.03 -6.41 7.86
CA CYS A 46 1.82 -5.60 8.79
C CYS A 46 2.11 -6.37 10.08
N GLU A 47 1.10 -6.99 10.69
CA GLU A 47 1.26 -7.76 11.93
C GLU A 47 2.22 -8.95 11.77
N ARG A 48 2.17 -9.61 10.60
CA ARG A 48 2.95 -10.81 10.33
C ARG A 48 4.40 -10.53 9.89
N TYR A 49 4.62 -9.45 9.14
CA TYR A 49 5.87 -9.23 8.41
C TYR A 49 6.57 -7.89 8.72
N ALA A 50 5.89 -6.92 9.33
CA ALA A 50 6.42 -5.57 9.53
C ALA A 50 6.09 -5.03 10.94
N LYS A 51 6.58 -5.75 11.96
CA LYS A 51 6.51 -5.34 13.37
C LYS A 51 7.56 -4.30 13.74
#